data_AF-A0A662KZC5-F1
#
_entry.id   AF-A0A662KZC5-F1
#
_cell.length_a   1.000
_cell.length_b   1.000
_cell.length_c   1.000
_cell.angle_alpha   90.00
_cell.angle_beta   90.00
_cell.angle_gamma   90.00
#
_symmetry.space_group_name_H-M   'P 1'
#
loop_
_entity.id
_entity.type
_entity.pdbx_description
1 polymer ?
#
loop_
_entity_poly.entity_id
_entity_poly.type
_entity_poly.pdbx_seq_one_letter_code
_entity_poly.pdbx_strand_id
1 'polypeptide(L)'
;MTEFKIILVEPKYPGNVGAAARAMKNFGFRDMVIVSDSFSVDEEDCRKMAVHAQDVLDGAIIVPKFDEALHMVDYMAGTSSIESRNDKR
;
A
#
# COMPACT_ATOMS: atom_id res chain seq x y z
N MET A 1 -2.94 21.96 4.13
CA MET A 1 -1.64 21.33 3.74
C MET A 1 -2.01 20.08 2.96
N THR A 2 -1.28 19.72 1.90
CA THR A 2 -1.66 18.57 1.06
C THR A 2 -1.34 17.25 1.78
N GLU A 3 -2.31 16.35 1.84
CA GLU A 3 -2.15 15.00 2.40
C GLU A 3 -2.02 13.98 1.27
N PHE A 4 -1.21 12.94 1.49
CA PHE A 4 -0.96 11.90 0.50
C PHE A 4 -1.27 10.53 1.09
N LYS A 5 -2.15 9.77 0.43
CA LYS A 5 -2.45 8.39 0.77
C LYS A 5 -1.79 7.47 -0.25
N ILE A 6 -1.00 6.51 0.22
CA ILE A 6 -0.43 5.45 -0.62
C ILE A 6 -1.38 4.27 -0.58
N ILE A 7 -1.99 3.96 -1.73
CA ILE A 7 -3.01 2.93 -1.85
C ILE A 7 -2.38 1.70 -2.54
N LEU A 8 -2.30 0.58 -1.84
CA LEU A 8 -1.84 -0.70 -2.37
C LEU A 8 -3.05 -1.56 -2.73
N VAL A 9 -3.22 -1.88 -4.00
CA VAL A 9 -4.37 -2.65 -4.51
C VAL A 9 -3.98 -4.12 -4.66
N GLU A 10 -4.70 -5.00 -3.96
CA GLU A 10 -4.52 -6.45 -3.94
C GLU A 10 -3.04 -6.89 -3.80
N PRO A 11 -2.30 -6.42 -2.78
CA PRO A 11 -0.91 -6.80 -2.61
C PRO A 11 -0.80 -8.31 -2.35
N LYS A 12 -0.08 -9.01 -3.24
CA LYS A 12 0.08 -10.46 -3.17
C LYS A 12 1.02 -10.95 -2.07
N TYR A 13 2.06 -10.17 -1.76
CA TYR A 13 3.13 -10.59 -0.84
C TYR A 13 3.22 -9.61 0.35
N PRO A 14 2.98 -10.06 1.59
CA PRO A 14 2.99 -9.18 2.77
C PRO A 14 4.32 -8.45 2.97
N GLY A 15 5.44 -9.11 2.68
CA GLY A 15 6.76 -8.50 2.74
C GLY A 15 6.92 -7.26 1.84
N ASN A 16 6.21 -7.18 0.71
CA ASN A 16 6.23 -6.00 -0.15
C ASN A 16 5.47 -4.83 0.48
N VAL A 17 4.40 -5.09 1.22
CA VAL A 17 3.66 -4.06 1.98
C VAL A 17 4.55 -3.49 3.09
N GLY A 18 5.26 -4.35 3.81
CA GLY A 18 6.26 -3.90 4.79
C GLY A 18 7.37 -3.05 4.15
N ALA A 19 7.93 -3.50 3.03
CA ALA A 19 8.93 -2.73 2.30
C ALA A 19 8.39 -1.37 1.80
N ALA A 20 7.13 -1.32 1.35
CA ALA A 20 6.46 -0.09 0.96
C ALA A 20 6.27 0.85 2.17
N ALA A 21 5.85 0.33 3.33
CA ALA A 21 5.74 1.11 4.57
C ALA A 21 7.10 1.72 4.98
N ARG A 22 8.19 0.95 4.84
CA ARG A 22 9.55 1.45 5.07
C ARG A 22 9.91 2.59 4.11
N ALA A 23 9.59 2.45 2.83
CA ALA A 23 9.82 3.51 1.85
C ALA A 23 8.99 4.76 2.17
N MET A 24 7.70 4.60 2.50
CA MET A 24 6.82 5.70 2.92
C MET A 24 7.43 6.50 4.07
N LYS A 25 7.84 5.82 5.14
CA LYS A 25 8.45 6.48 6.30
C LYS A 25 9.71 7.26 5.96
N ASN A 26 10.59 6.69 5.13
CA ASN A 26 11.82 7.36 4.69
C ASN A 26 11.55 8.69 3.96
N PHE A 27 10.41 8.80 3.27
CA PHE A 27 10.01 10.01 2.53
C PHE A 27 8.95 10.85 3.26
N GLY A 28 8.65 10.53 4.52
CA GLY A 28 7.71 11.30 5.35
C GLY A 28 6.23 11.02 5.10
N PHE A 29 5.89 9.98 4.34
CA PHE A 29 4.51 9.52 4.17
C PHE A 29 4.09 8.62 5.34
N ARG A 30 2.83 8.72 5.73
CA ARG A 30 2.27 8.00 6.89
C ARG A 30 0.96 7.27 6.60
N ASP A 31 0.16 7.81 5.69
CA ASP A 31 -1.18 7.27 5.42
C ASP A 31 -1.13 6.18 4.36
N MET A 32 -1.26 4.92 4.81
CA MET A 32 -1.36 3.75 3.95
C MET A 32 -2.82 3.27 3.88
N VAL A 33 -3.26 2.92 2.68
CA VAL A 33 -4.52 2.20 2.46
C VAL A 33 -4.22 0.91 1.72
N ILE A 34 -4.80 -0.19 2.17
CA ILE A 34 -4.68 -1.50 1.53
C ILE A 34 -6.06 -1.92 1.05
N VAL A 35 -6.20 -2.17 -0.24
CA VAL A 35 -7.42 -2.70 -0.83
C VAL A 35 -7.28 -4.21 -0.95
N SER A 36 -7.91 -4.96 -0.06
CA SER A 36 -7.94 -6.43 -0.06
C SER A 36 -9.01 -6.92 0.91
N ASP A 37 -9.65 -8.04 0.56
CA ASP A 37 -10.65 -8.72 1.39
C ASP A 37 -10.05 -9.57 2.53
N SER A 38 -8.78 -9.99 2.40
CA SER A 38 -8.17 -10.94 3.34
C SER A 38 -6.75 -10.57 3.81
N PHE A 39 -6.22 -9.41 3.43
CA PHE A 39 -4.85 -9.01 3.81
C PHE A 39 -4.74 -8.70 5.31
N SER A 40 -3.63 -9.11 5.93
CA SER A 40 -3.30 -8.74 7.31
C SER A 40 -1.90 -8.12 7.39
N VAL A 41 -1.81 -6.95 8.03
CA VAL A 41 -0.52 -6.29 8.31
C VAL A 41 0.26 -6.99 9.43
N ASP A 42 -0.37 -7.89 10.17
CA ASP A 42 0.26 -8.63 11.27
C ASP A 42 0.98 -9.90 10.81
N GLU A 43 0.94 -10.21 9.51
CA GLU A 43 1.77 -11.26 8.95
C GLU A 43 3.26 -10.99 9.22
N GLU A 44 3.97 -12.02 9.66
CA GLU A 44 5.34 -11.89 10.17
C GLU A 44 6.28 -11.23 9.14
N ASP A 45 6.16 -11.61 7.87
CA ASP A 45 6.97 -11.03 6.79
C ASP A 45 6.63 -9.56 6.53
N CYS A 46 5.36 -9.14 6.70
CA CYS A 46 4.97 -7.73 6.58
C CYS A 46 5.67 -6.90 7.67
N ARG A 47 5.54 -7.35 8.92
CA ARG A 47 6.14 -6.68 10.08
C ARG A 47 7.66 -6.65 10.00
N LYS A 48 8.32 -7.75 9.63
CA LYS A 48 9.77 -7.81 9.43
C LYS A 48 10.26 -6.81 8.39
N MET A 49 9.59 -6.73 7.24
CA MET A 49 10.03 -5.89 6.12
C MET A 49 9.79 -4.40 6.34
N ALA A 50 8.87 -4.02 7.24
CA ALA A 50 8.66 -2.62 7.64
C ALA A 50 9.81 -2.04 8.47
N VAL A 51 10.64 -2.87 9.12
CA VAL A 51 11.75 -2.43 9.96
C VAL A 51 11.27 -1.41 11.01
N HIS A 52 11.60 -0.12 10.86
CA HIS A 52 11.21 0.96 11.77
C HIS A 52 9.88 1.64 11.40
N ALA A 53 9.19 1.18 10.36
CA ALA A 53 7.94 1.76 9.87
C ALA A 53 6.69 1.03 10.38
N GLN A 54 6.74 0.47 11.60
CA GLN A 54 5.59 -0.20 12.22
C GLN A 54 4.39 0.74 12.39
N ASP A 55 4.66 2.01 12.71
CA ASP A 55 3.67 3.07 12.82
C ASP A 55 2.86 3.30 11.54
N VAL A 56 3.47 3.09 10.37
CA VAL A 56 2.74 3.16 9.09
C VAL A 56 1.82 1.96 8.90
N LEU A 57 2.25 0.76 9.30
CA LEU A 57 1.42 -0.44 9.26
C LEU A 57 0.28 -0.40 10.30
N ASP A 58 0.57 0.07 11.52
CA ASP A 58 -0.40 0.21 12.61
C ASP A 58 -1.49 1.23 12.28
N GLY A 59 -1.15 2.25 11.49
CA GLY A 59 -2.09 3.24 10.98
C GLY A 59 -2.73 2.88 9.63
N ALA A 60 -2.41 1.73 9.04
CA ALA A 60 -2.92 1.35 7.73
C ALA A 60 -4.43 1.08 7.79
N ILE A 61 -5.17 1.65 6.84
CA ILE A 61 -6.60 1.38 6.66
C ILE A 61 -6.74 0.26 5.64
N ILE A 62 -7.46 -0.81 6.00
CA ILE A 62 -7.75 -1.92 5.09
C ILE A 62 -9.21 -1.86 4.67
N VAL A 63 -9.46 -1.84 3.36
CA VAL A 63 -10.81 -1.87 2.78
C VAL A 63 -10.95 -3.04 1.81
N PRO A 64 -12.13 -3.67 1.72
CA PRO A 64 -12.32 -4.85 0.87
C PRO A 64 -12.45 -4.51 -0.62
N LYS A 65 -12.73 -3.25 -0.97
CA LYS A 65 -13.04 -2.84 -2.35
C LYS A 65 -12.33 -1.56 -2.76
N PHE A 66 -11.93 -1.49 -4.03
CA PHE A 66 -11.23 -0.34 -4.58
C PHE A 66 -12.08 0.93 -4.55
N ASP A 67 -13.40 0.81 -4.78
CA ASP A 67 -14.34 1.93 -4.71
C ASP A 67 -14.33 2.64 -3.36
N GLU A 68 -14.10 1.93 -2.25
CA GLU A 68 -14.00 2.55 -0.93
C GLU A 68 -12.77 3.45 -0.82
N ALA A 69 -11.66 3.07 -1.45
CA ALA A 69 -10.46 3.88 -1.50
C ALA A 69 -10.63 5.13 -2.39
N LEU A 70 -11.48 5.07 -3.43
CA LEU A 70 -11.80 6.24 -4.28
C LEU A 70 -12.44 7.37 -3.48
N HIS A 71 -13.22 7.03 -2.45
CA HIS A 71 -13.89 8.02 -1.60
C HIS A 71 -12.99 8.62 -0.51
N MET A 72 -11.73 8.20 -0.42
CA MET A 72 -10.77 8.69 0.59
C MET A 72 -9.86 9.81 0.10
N VAL A 73 -9.94 10.18 -1.19
CA VAL A 73 -9.06 11.18 -1.82
C VAL A 73 -9.83 12.07 -2.79
N ASP A 74 -9.43 13.35 -2.90
CA ASP A 74 -10.01 14.29 -3.87
C ASP A 74 -9.44 14.13 -5.28
N TYR A 75 -8.22 13.59 -5.38
CA TYR A 75 -7.50 13.36 -6.63
C TYR A 75 -6.69 12.07 -6.56
N MET A 76 -6.75 11.27 -7.62
CA MET A 76 -6.06 9.98 -7.71
C MET A 76 -5.13 9.91 -8.92
N ALA A 77 -3.92 9.39 -8.71
CA ALA A 77 -2.98 9.04 -9.76
C ALA A 77 -2.63 7.56 -9.65
N GLY A 78 -2.86 6.79 -10.72
CA GLY A 78 -2.48 5.39 -10.81
C GLY A 78 -1.09 5.22 -11.41
N THR A 79 -0.29 4.29 -10.85
CA THR A 79 0.99 3.89 -11.44
C THR A 79 0.77 2.67 -12.34
N SER A 80 1.37 2.67 -13.52
CA SER A 80 1.41 1.50 -14.40
C SER A 80 2.81 1.38 -15.00
N SER A 81 3.22 0.16 -15.32
CA SER A 81 4.38 -0.07 -16.18
C SER A 81 4.03 0.21 -17.64
N ILE A 82 5.04 0.41 -18.49
CA ILE A 82 4.85 0.46 -19.94
C ILE A 82 4.22 -0.87 -20.38
N GLU A 83 3.14 -0.84 -21.17
CA GLU A 83 2.62 -2.03 -21.83
C GLU A 83 3.74 -2.65 -22.69
N SER A 84 4.25 -3.80 -22.25
CA SER A 84 5.03 -4.65 -23.13
C SER A 84 4.04 -5.33 -24.07
N ARG A 85 4.14 -5.08 -25.38
CA ARG A 85 3.36 -5.83 -26.40
C ARG A 85 3.72 -7.33 -26.44
N ASN A 86 4.52 -7.82 -25.49
CA ASN A 86 5.10 -9.15 -25.46
C ASN A 86 5.21 -9.65 -24.01
N ASP A 87 4.10 -9.64 -23.28
CA ASP A 87 4.00 -10.46 -22.08
C ASP A 87 3.95 -11.92 -22.53
N LYS A 88 5.12 -12.56 -22.55
CA LYS A 88 5.20 -14.02 -22.56
C LYS A 88 4.63 -14.51 -21.23
N ARG A 89 3.32 -14.75 -21.21
CA ARG A 89 2.67 -15.65 -20.26
C ARG A 89 3.21 -17.07 -20.41
#